data_AF-A0AAV8S130-F1
#
_entry.id   AF-A0AAV8S130-F1
#
_cell.length_a   1.000
_cell.length_b   1.000
_cell.length_c   1.000
_cell.angle_alpha   90.00
_cell.angle_beta   90.00
_cell.angle_gamma   90.00
#
_symmetry.space_group_name_H-M   'P 1'
#
loop_
_entity.id
_entity.type
_entity.pdbx_description
1 polymer ?
#
loop_
_entity_poly.entity_id
_entity_poly.type
_entity_poly.pdbx_seq_one_letter_code
_entity_poly.pdbx_strand_id
1 'polypeptide(L)'
;MDAPKFPTRPPAARFFSFPTKNPSSAHKPHSRSLWLSIASSVVFVVLVYLAAASRSPPPPLRFGIIIDAGSSGTRIHVFGSKGESGAIPSLVPGSTAVMRVTPGLSSFSGDPERAGASLEELLEFAKGKVAKDRWRDTEVRLMATAGLRMVDMGSRERILESCRRVLRLSGFRFKNEWATVIPGSDEGTYAWVAANYALGSLGGDPEKTTGIMELGGASAQVTFVSSETLPPEFSHVLTFGKTTYNLYSNSFLHFGQNAAHESLRKLLNSRDIKTSDVSRQEGTPADPCSPKGYSHGGNFSECRSTALSLLQKEKDNCVYQLCHLGSTFIPKMQGNFIATENFFYTSKFFGLSPTSSLSEMMHAGEEYCEQDWSKTKKKYHSAEDEDLSRYCFSAAYIVALLHDSFGIPLDDKRIEYTNQVGDVEIEWALGAFIVQSIMTKRSENPDWVTAMIHGDLVLLLLVASALLVLTAWLVSKWRRPRMKTIYDLEKGFCLHGSLTNPNCGVH
;
A
#
# COMPACT_ATOMS: atom_id res chain seq x y z
N MET A 1 -42.05 39.12 105.54
CA MET A 1 -40.70 38.59 105.67
C MET A 1 -40.81 37.08 105.86
N ASP A 2 -40.36 36.35 104.84
CA ASP A 2 -39.84 34.97 104.77
C ASP A 2 -40.45 33.81 105.57
N ALA A 3 -40.90 32.80 104.79
CA ALA A 3 -40.84 31.31 104.91
C ALA A 3 -40.64 30.65 106.30
N PRO A 4 -41.25 29.47 106.61
CA PRO A 4 -40.98 28.23 105.85
C PRO A 4 -42.01 27.05 105.87
N LYS A 5 -41.80 26.14 104.88
CA LYS A 5 -41.95 24.65 104.87
C LYS A 5 -43.32 23.97 105.08
N PHE A 6 -43.75 23.20 104.06
CA PHE A 6 -44.73 22.10 104.13
C PHE A 6 -44.04 20.72 104.02
N PRO A 7 -44.48 19.69 104.77
CA PRO A 7 -44.09 18.30 104.54
C PRO A 7 -45.12 17.48 103.75
N THR A 8 -44.59 16.39 103.20
CA THR A 8 -45.06 15.52 102.12
C THR A 8 -45.92 14.34 102.57
N ARG A 9 -46.83 13.87 101.70
CA ARG A 9 -47.65 12.65 101.82
C ARG A 9 -46.85 11.37 101.50
N PRO A 10 -47.23 10.20 102.06
CA PRO A 10 -46.52 8.94 101.86
C PRO A 10 -46.89 8.23 100.53
N PRO A 11 -46.01 7.34 99.99
CA PRO A 11 -46.23 6.66 98.72
C PRO A 11 -46.87 5.27 98.87
N ALA A 12 -47.62 4.85 97.84
CA ALA A 12 -48.14 3.50 97.67
C ALA A 12 -47.08 2.53 97.13
N ALA A 13 -47.14 1.28 97.59
CA ALA A 13 -46.24 0.19 97.24
C ALA A 13 -46.57 -0.47 95.89
N ARG A 14 -45.51 -1.03 95.30
CA ARG A 14 -45.36 -1.55 93.93
C ARG A 14 -46.00 -2.92 93.70
N PHE A 15 -46.42 -3.17 92.46
CA PHE A 15 -46.37 -4.51 91.84
C PHE A 15 -45.64 -4.42 90.48
N PHE A 16 -44.60 -5.24 90.33
CA PHE A 16 -43.91 -5.63 89.09
C PHE A 16 -44.88 -6.48 88.23
N SER A 17 -44.86 -6.67 86.90
CA SER A 17 -43.86 -6.75 85.81
C SER A 17 -44.68 -7.11 84.54
N PHE A 18 -44.48 -6.67 83.30
CA PHE A 18 -43.48 -7.00 82.27
C PHE A 18 -43.88 -6.21 80.99
N PRO A 19 -42.96 -5.82 80.09
CA PRO A 19 -43.32 -5.15 78.83
C PRO A 19 -43.78 -6.14 77.75
N THR A 20 -44.90 -5.84 77.12
CA THR A 20 -45.39 -6.48 75.90
C THR A 20 -44.47 -6.12 74.73
N LYS A 21 -43.79 -7.12 74.15
CA LYS A 21 -43.13 -6.97 72.85
C LYS A 21 -44.18 -7.04 71.73
N ASN A 22 -44.25 -6.00 70.92
CA ASN A 22 -44.88 -6.03 69.59
C ASN A 22 -44.30 -7.18 68.74
N PRO A 23 -45.12 -7.98 68.03
CA PRO A 23 -44.62 -8.74 66.91
C PRO A 23 -44.43 -7.80 65.71
N SER A 24 -43.17 -7.45 65.47
CA SER A 24 -42.68 -6.80 64.26
C SER A 24 -43.03 -7.59 63.00
N SER A 25 -43.28 -6.85 61.92
CA SER A 25 -43.48 -7.31 60.55
C SER A 25 -42.52 -8.44 60.14
N ALA A 26 -43.08 -9.51 59.58
CA ALA A 26 -42.34 -10.58 58.95
C ALA A 26 -41.64 -10.05 57.68
N HIS A 27 -40.35 -9.72 57.77
CA HIS A 27 -39.50 -9.47 56.61
C HIS A 27 -39.35 -10.74 55.78
N LYS A 28 -40.07 -10.84 54.65
CA LYS A 28 -39.58 -11.56 53.47
C LYS A 28 -38.76 -10.55 52.67
N PRO A 29 -37.44 -10.70 52.50
CA PRO A 29 -36.93 -10.88 51.13
C PRO A 29 -35.50 -11.48 51.05
N HIS A 30 -35.33 -12.74 50.63
CA HIS A 30 -34.01 -13.21 50.18
C HIS A 30 -34.00 -13.73 48.72
N SER A 31 -35.14 -14.16 48.19
CA SER A 31 -35.18 -14.72 46.83
C SER A 31 -35.11 -13.65 45.73
N ARG A 32 -35.80 -12.50 45.87
CA ARG A 32 -35.82 -11.45 44.82
C ARG A 32 -34.47 -10.75 44.65
N SER A 33 -33.74 -10.52 45.74
CA SER A 33 -32.40 -9.91 45.71
C SER A 33 -31.40 -10.80 44.97
N LEU A 34 -31.43 -12.12 45.17
CA LEU A 34 -30.55 -13.05 44.46
C LEU A 34 -30.83 -13.07 42.95
N TRP A 35 -32.09 -13.07 42.53
CA TRP A 35 -32.48 -13.04 41.11
C TRP A 35 -32.06 -11.72 40.43
N LEU A 36 -32.15 -10.59 41.13
CA LEU A 36 -31.69 -9.29 40.64
C LEU A 36 -30.15 -9.24 40.49
N SER A 37 -29.40 -9.82 41.43
CA SER A 37 -27.94 -9.91 41.34
C SER A 37 -27.48 -10.82 40.19
N ILE A 38 -28.16 -11.94 39.96
CA ILE A 38 -27.88 -12.84 38.83
C ILE A 38 -28.20 -12.13 37.51
N ALA A 39 -29.37 -11.48 37.38
CA ALA A 39 -29.74 -10.75 36.18
C ALA A 39 -28.77 -9.60 35.87
N SER A 40 -28.36 -8.84 36.89
CA SER A 40 -27.35 -7.78 36.75
C SER A 40 -26.00 -8.31 36.30
N SER A 41 -25.56 -9.45 36.85
CA SER A 41 -24.30 -10.09 36.47
C SER A 41 -24.33 -10.60 35.02
N VAL A 42 -25.45 -11.17 34.57
CA VAL A 42 -25.63 -11.60 33.19
C VAL A 42 -25.61 -10.39 32.24
N VAL A 43 -26.32 -9.31 32.57
CA VAL A 43 -26.31 -8.08 31.76
C VAL A 43 -24.90 -7.48 31.70
N PHE A 44 -24.16 -7.45 32.81
CA PHE A 44 -22.79 -6.98 32.84
C PHE A 44 -21.85 -7.82 31.96
N VAL A 45 -21.94 -9.15 32.02
CA VAL A 45 -21.16 -10.05 31.16
C VAL A 45 -21.51 -9.85 29.69
N VAL A 46 -22.80 -9.69 29.36
CA VAL A 46 -23.25 -9.40 27.99
C VAL A 46 -22.72 -8.05 27.51
N LEU A 47 -22.75 -7.01 28.34
CA LEU A 47 -22.23 -5.69 28.00
C LEU A 47 -20.70 -5.70 27.82
N VAL A 48 -19.97 -6.40 28.69
CA VAL A 48 -18.51 -6.60 28.55
C VAL A 48 -18.19 -7.38 27.29
N TYR A 49 -18.98 -8.41 26.96
CA TYR A 49 -18.82 -9.17 25.73
C TYR A 49 -19.13 -8.33 24.49
N LEU A 50 -20.21 -7.55 24.47
CA LEU A 50 -20.54 -6.64 23.37
C LEU A 50 -19.47 -5.56 23.19
N ALA A 51 -18.87 -5.07 24.29
CA ALA A 51 -17.75 -4.14 24.26
C ALA A 51 -16.43 -4.78 23.80
N ALA A 52 -16.23 -6.08 24.05
CA ALA A 52 -15.08 -6.84 23.57
C ALA A 52 -15.25 -7.25 22.09
N ALA A 53 -16.45 -7.64 21.68
CA ALA A 53 -16.81 -8.03 20.32
C ALA A 53 -16.92 -6.81 19.37
N SER A 54 -17.18 -5.61 19.89
CA SER A 54 -17.12 -4.38 19.10
C SER A 54 -15.69 -3.93 18.78
N ARG A 55 -14.68 -4.48 19.46
CA ARG A 55 -13.27 -4.26 19.14
C ARG A 55 -12.79 -5.31 18.16
N SER A 56 -12.92 -5.02 16.87
CA SER A 56 -12.21 -5.78 15.84
C SER A 56 -10.71 -5.75 16.12
N PRO A 57 -9.99 -6.89 16.12
CA PRO A 57 -8.53 -6.87 16.22
C PRO A 57 -7.96 -6.03 15.07
N PRO A 58 -6.85 -5.31 15.29
CA PRO A 58 -6.22 -4.53 14.23
C PRO A 58 -5.85 -5.46 13.07
N PRO A 59 -6.00 -5.02 11.81
CA PRO A 59 -5.71 -5.86 10.66
C PRO A 59 -4.27 -6.38 10.74
N PRO A 60 -4.06 -7.67 10.45
CA PRO A 60 -2.73 -8.27 10.53
C PRO A 60 -1.79 -7.60 9.53
N LEU A 61 -0.53 -7.41 9.93
CA LEU A 61 0.54 -6.98 9.02
C LEU A 61 0.65 -8.00 7.88
N ARG A 62 0.65 -7.53 6.64
CA ARG A 62 0.84 -8.34 5.43
C ARG A 62 2.10 -7.89 4.71
N PHE A 63 2.70 -8.80 3.96
CA PHE A 63 3.86 -8.52 3.13
C PHE A 63 3.54 -8.82 1.67
N GLY A 64 4.10 -8.02 0.77
CA GLY A 64 4.19 -8.32 -0.64
C GLY A 64 5.55 -7.92 -1.18
N ILE A 65 6.00 -8.62 -2.22
CA ILE A 65 7.30 -8.45 -2.82
C ILE A 65 7.13 -8.19 -4.31
N ILE A 66 7.73 -7.09 -4.79
CA ILE A 66 7.84 -6.76 -6.21
C ILE A 66 9.31 -6.76 -6.59
N ILE A 67 9.66 -7.49 -7.64
CA ILE A 67 10.97 -7.48 -8.26
C ILE A 67 10.87 -6.63 -9.53
N ASP A 68 11.43 -5.43 -9.49
CA ASP A 68 11.62 -4.54 -10.64
C ASP A 68 12.83 -5.02 -11.43
N ALA A 69 12.60 -5.63 -12.59
CA ALA A 69 13.65 -6.02 -13.52
C ALA A 69 13.88 -4.95 -14.59
N GLY A 70 14.52 -3.86 -14.15
CA GLY A 70 14.95 -2.73 -14.95
C GLY A 70 16.08 -3.03 -15.95
N SER A 71 16.33 -2.09 -16.87
CA SER A 71 17.39 -2.24 -17.88
C SER A 71 18.81 -2.13 -17.32
N SER A 72 19.02 -1.28 -16.31
CA SER A 72 20.34 -1.03 -15.70
C SER A 72 20.61 -1.86 -14.44
N GLY A 73 19.63 -2.63 -13.98
CA GLY A 73 19.72 -3.42 -12.74
C GLY A 73 18.38 -4.03 -12.37
N THR A 74 18.40 -4.90 -11.37
CA THR A 74 17.18 -5.54 -10.84
C THR A 74 17.07 -5.21 -9.35
N ARG A 75 15.87 -4.83 -8.91
CA ARG A 75 15.58 -4.45 -7.53
C ARG A 75 14.52 -5.35 -6.95
N ILE A 76 14.62 -5.65 -5.66
CA ILE A 76 13.56 -6.30 -4.89
C ILE A 76 13.03 -5.32 -3.86
N HIS A 77 11.72 -5.13 -3.86
CA HIS A 77 11.00 -4.28 -2.92
C HIS A 77 10.16 -5.18 -2.04
N VAL A 78 10.35 -5.08 -0.73
CA VAL A 78 9.54 -5.73 0.29
C VAL A 78 8.64 -4.66 0.89
N PHE A 79 7.32 -4.86 0.83
CA PHE A 79 6.33 -3.94 1.37
C PHE A 79 5.56 -4.59 2.51
N GLY A 80 5.75 -4.10 3.74
CA GLY A 80 4.92 -4.41 4.88
C GLY A 80 3.77 -3.40 5.01
N SER A 81 2.53 -3.87 4.96
CA SER A 81 1.35 -3.01 5.04
C SER A 81 0.26 -3.55 5.96
N LYS A 82 -0.58 -2.64 6.44
CA LYS A 82 -1.84 -2.92 7.14
C LYS A 82 -2.98 -2.32 6.35
N GLY A 83 -4.17 -2.88 6.49
CA GLY A 83 -5.36 -2.36 5.86
C GLY A 83 -6.39 -3.45 5.67
N GLU A 84 -7.64 -3.04 5.51
CA GLU A 84 -8.68 -3.95 5.07
C GLU A 84 -8.42 -4.39 3.64
N SER A 85 -8.74 -5.64 3.34
CA SER A 85 -8.60 -6.16 1.98
C SER A 85 -9.52 -5.38 1.04
N GLY A 86 -8.99 -4.87 -0.07
CA GLY A 86 -9.73 -4.06 -1.05
C GLY A 86 -9.72 -2.55 -0.77
N ALA A 87 -9.13 -2.10 0.33
CA ALA A 87 -8.85 -0.69 0.59
C ALA A 87 -7.40 -0.35 0.19
N ILE A 88 -7.11 0.95 0.03
CA ILE A 88 -5.74 1.44 -0.16
C ILE A 88 -4.92 1.02 1.08
N PRO A 89 -3.83 0.25 0.93
CA PRO A 89 -3.06 -0.24 2.06
C PRO A 89 -2.24 0.89 2.70
N SER A 90 -2.10 0.86 4.02
CA SER A 90 -1.19 1.75 4.75
C SER A 90 0.16 1.05 4.94
N LEU A 91 1.22 1.59 4.37
CA LEU A 91 2.58 1.10 4.61
C LEU A 91 2.92 1.22 6.10
N VAL A 92 3.63 0.22 6.63
CA VAL A 92 4.10 0.23 8.01
C VAL A 92 5.55 0.71 8.03
N PRO A 93 5.86 1.85 8.70
CA PRO A 93 7.22 2.35 8.82
C PRO A 93 8.19 1.27 9.33
N GLY A 94 9.37 1.19 8.72
CA GLY A 94 10.40 0.19 9.06
C GLY A 94 10.07 -1.24 8.62
N SER A 95 8.92 -1.49 7.98
CA SER A 95 8.57 -2.79 7.39
C SER A 95 8.66 -2.79 5.85
N THR A 96 9.21 -1.72 5.27
CA THR A 96 9.55 -1.63 3.85
C THR A 96 11.07 -1.74 3.67
N ALA A 97 11.51 -2.36 2.58
CA ALA A 97 12.93 -2.50 2.28
C ALA A 97 13.16 -2.66 0.78
N VAL A 98 14.28 -2.14 0.29
CA VAL A 98 14.71 -2.28 -1.11
C VAL A 98 16.17 -2.73 -1.17
N MET A 99 16.50 -3.58 -2.14
CA MET A 99 17.87 -3.93 -2.51
C MET A 99 17.97 -3.99 -4.03
N ARG A 100 19.14 -3.61 -4.57
CA ARG A 100 19.44 -3.63 -6.00
C ARG A 100 20.67 -4.49 -6.29
N VAL A 101 20.64 -5.19 -7.41
CA VAL A 101 21.80 -5.83 -8.05
C VAL A 101 22.00 -5.31 -9.47
N THR A 102 23.21 -5.46 -9.99
CA THR A 102 23.59 -5.16 -11.38
C THR A 102 24.38 -6.32 -11.97
N PRO A 103 24.30 -6.60 -13.29
CA PRO A 103 23.52 -5.90 -14.31
C PRO A 103 22.01 -6.25 -14.28
N GLY A 104 21.21 -5.62 -15.15
CA GLY A 104 19.79 -5.95 -15.33
C GLY A 104 19.56 -7.23 -16.14
N LEU A 105 18.35 -7.78 -16.10
CA LEU A 105 18.03 -9.07 -16.74
C LEU A 105 18.27 -9.10 -18.26
N SER A 106 18.15 -7.96 -18.94
CA SER A 106 18.40 -7.88 -20.39
C SER A 106 19.85 -8.17 -20.79
N SER A 107 20.80 -8.01 -19.87
CA SER A 107 22.22 -8.33 -20.11
C SER A 107 22.48 -9.83 -20.22
N PHE A 108 21.52 -10.68 -19.84
CA PHE A 108 21.61 -12.14 -19.95
C PHE A 108 21.04 -12.68 -21.27
N SER A 109 20.76 -11.81 -22.26
CA SER A 109 20.27 -12.26 -23.57
C SER A 109 21.19 -13.27 -24.27
N GLY A 110 22.51 -13.15 -24.06
CA GLY A 110 23.50 -14.10 -24.56
C GLY A 110 23.64 -15.40 -23.75
N ASP A 111 23.17 -15.42 -22.49
CA ASP A 111 23.17 -16.60 -21.62
C ASP A 111 21.94 -16.62 -20.68
N PRO A 112 20.74 -16.90 -21.22
CA PRO A 112 19.48 -16.79 -20.49
C PRO A 112 19.36 -17.67 -19.24
N GLU A 113 20.05 -18.82 -19.20
CA GLU A 113 19.93 -19.76 -18.08
C GLU A 113 20.53 -19.20 -16.78
N ARG A 114 21.48 -18.25 -16.87
CA ARG A 114 22.07 -17.59 -15.70
C ARG A 114 21.22 -16.49 -15.09
N ALA A 115 20.17 -16.02 -15.78
CA ALA A 115 19.37 -14.89 -15.33
C ALA A 115 18.68 -15.14 -13.98
N GLY A 116 18.16 -16.35 -13.75
CA GLY A 116 17.52 -16.70 -12.48
C GLY A 116 18.48 -16.63 -11.28
N ALA A 117 19.74 -17.02 -11.47
CA ALA A 117 20.75 -17.00 -10.40
C ALA A 117 21.03 -15.58 -9.89
N SER A 118 20.88 -14.55 -10.72
CA SER A 118 21.05 -13.15 -10.27
C SER A 118 19.95 -12.69 -9.32
N LEU A 119 18.85 -13.45 -9.15
CA LEU A 119 17.79 -13.16 -8.20
C LEU A 119 18.03 -13.75 -6.81
N GLU A 120 19.00 -14.66 -6.65
CA GLU A 120 19.21 -15.38 -5.39
C GLU A 120 19.56 -14.44 -4.24
N GLU A 121 20.49 -13.50 -4.47
CA GLU A 121 20.89 -12.49 -3.48
C GLU A 121 19.69 -11.61 -3.05
N LEU A 122 18.88 -11.19 -4.02
CA LEU A 122 17.67 -10.41 -3.78
C LEU A 122 16.67 -11.20 -2.91
N LEU A 123 16.45 -12.48 -3.23
CA LEU A 123 15.51 -13.33 -2.49
C LEU A 123 15.99 -13.61 -1.06
N GLU A 124 17.29 -13.82 -0.84
CA GLU A 124 17.85 -13.98 0.49
C GLU A 124 17.72 -12.68 1.32
N PHE A 125 17.92 -11.52 0.70
CA PHE A 125 17.62 -10.25 1.35
C PHE A 125 16.16 -10.15 1.78
N ALA A 126 15.21 -10.48 0.89
CA ALA A 126 13.78 -10.44 1.21
C ALA A 126 13.41 -11.44 2.32
N LYS A 127 13.98 -12.64 2.32
CA LYS A 127 13.84 -13.63 3.41
C LYS A 127 14.34 -13.12 4.75
N GLY A 128 15.39 -12.27 4.75
CA GLY A 128 15.86 -11.58 5.95
C GLY A 128 14.91 -10.51 6.48
N LYS A 129 13.98 -10.01 5.66
CA LYS A 129 13.00 -8.97 6.01
C LYS A 129 11.62 -9.52 6.38
N VAL A 130 11.26 -10.70 5.88
CA VAL A 130 9.96 -11.34 6.12
C VAL A 130 10.15 -12.55 7.04
N ALA A 131 9.37 -12.62 8.13
CA ALA A 131 9.42 -13.77 9.03
C ALA A 131 9.05 -15.08 8.32
N LYS A 132 9.76 -16.17 8.65
CA LYS A 132 9.69 -17.45 7.92
C LYS A 132 8.30 -18.08 7.86
N ASP A 133 7.53 -17.92 8.93
CA ASP A 133 6.12 -18.37 9.03
C ASP A 133 5.20 -17.64 8.03
N ARG A 134 5.62 -16.49 7.50
CA ARG A 134 4.85 -15.67 6.56
C ARG A 134 5.25 -15.82 5.10
N TRP A 135 6.32 -16.57 4.80
CA TRP A 135 6.81 -16.69 3.42
C TRP A 135 5.73 -17.23 2.48
N ARG A 136 5.01 -18.29 2.89
CA ARG A 136 3.97 -18.93 2.08
C ARG A 136 2.76 -18.04 1.78
N ASP A 137 2.56 -16.98 2.55
CA ASP A 137 1.46 -16.02 2.38
C ASP A 137 1.90 -14.74 1.67
N THR A 138 3.21 -14.53 1.53
CA THR A 138 3.81 -13.34 0.93
C THR A 138 3.96 -13.56 -0.56
N GLU A 139 3.21 -12.81 -1.38
CA GLU A 139 3.36 -12.85 -2.84
C GLU A 139 4.70 -12.27 -3.26
N VAL A 140 5.39 -12.96 -4.15
CA VAL A 140 6.51 -12.41 -4.92
C VAL A 140 6.14 -12.32 -6.39
N ARG A 141 6.39 -11.18 -7.01
CA ARG A 141 6.15 -10.95 -8.43
C ARG A 141 7.39 -10.36 -9.08
N LEU A 142 7.66 -10.76 -10.32
CA LEU A 142 8.74 -10.19 -11.13
C LEU A 142 8.13 -9.48 -12.33
N MET A 143 8.42 -8.19 -12.42
CA MET A 143 7.88 -7.31 -13.44
C MET A 143 9.06 -6.67 -14.17
N ALA A 144 9.33 -7.15 -15.38
CA ALA A 144 10.42 -6.64 -16.21
C ALA A 144 9.95 -5.48 -17.09
N THR A 145 10.78 -4.46 -17.23
CA THR A 145 10.41 -3.19 -17.91
C THR A 145 11.03 -3.11 -19.32
N ALA A 146 11.32 -1.89 -19.81
CA ALA A 146 11.81 -1.63 -21.16
C ALA A 146 13.05 -2.43 -21.56
N GLY A 147 13.95 -2.74 -20.61
CA GLY A 147 15.15 -3.54 -20.89
C GLY A 147 14.82 -4.87 -21.57
N LEU A 148 13.86 -5.61 -21.00
CA LEU A 148 13.44 -6.91 -21.53
C LEU A 148 12.44 -6.79 -22.68
N ARG A 149 11.73 -5.65 -22.82
CA ARG A 149 10.90 -5.35 -24.00
C ARG A 149 11.73 -5.29 -25.29
N MET A 150 13.00 -4.86 -25.20
CA MET A 150 13.93 -4.75 -26.33
C MET A 150 14.66 -6.06 -26.68
N VAL A 151 14.58 -7.08 -25.82
CA VAL A 151 15.20 -8.40 -26.08
C VAL A 151 14.29 -9.22 -27.00
N ASP A 152 14.89 -10.02 -27.88
CA ASP A 152 14.14 -10.91 -28.77
C ASP A 152 13.23 -11.86 -27.96
N MET A 153 12.07 -12.19 -28.53
CA MET A 153 11.04 -13.01 -27.85
C MET A 153 11.58 -14.34 -27.31
N GLY A 154 12.49 -15.00 -28.03
CA GLY A 154 13.02 -16.32 -27.64
C GLY A 154 13.93 -16.22 -26.42
N SER A 155 14.90 -15.30 -26.44
CA SER A 155 15.79 -15.07 -25.30
C SER A 155 15.05 -14.51 -24.11
N ARG A 156 14.09 -13.60 -24.33
CA ARG A 156 13.23 -13.04 -23.29
C ARG A 156 12.47 -14.11 -22.52
N GLU A 157 11.84 -15.05 -23.22
CA GLU A 157 11.08 -16.12 -22.56
C GLU A 157 11.99 -17.09 -21.79
N ARG A 158 13.18 -17.41 -22.33
CA ARG A 158 14.17 -18.22 -21.61
C ARG A 158 14.69 -17.54 -20.34
N ILE A 159 14.93 -16.22 -20.40
CA ILE A 159 15.31 -15.41 -19.23
C ILE A 159 14.22 -15.49 -18.17
N LEU A 160 12.95 -15.25 -18.55
CA LEU A 160 11.82 -15.31 -17.63
C LEU A 160 11.64 -16.71 -17.05
N GLU A 161 11.78 -17.77 -17.84
CA GLU A 161 11.67 -19.15 -17.33
C GLU A 161 12.80 -19.50 -16.34
N SER A 162 14.03 -19.06 -16.61
CA SER A 162 15.13 -19.18 -15.64
C SER A 162 14.76 -18.50 -14.31
N CYS A 163 14.19 -17.29 -14.37
CA CYS A 163 13.72 -16.58 -13.18
C CYS A 163 12.56 -17.31 -12.47
N ARG A 164 11.56 -17.81 -13.22
CA ARG A 164 10.41 -18.57 -12.67
C ARG A 164 10.87 -19.82 -11.92
N ARG A 165 11.92 -20.50 -12.39
CA ARG A 165 12.50 -21.67 -11.72
C ARG A 165 13.01 -21.32 -10.32
N VAL A 166 13.74 -20.22 -10.19
CA VAL A 166 14.26 -19.72 -8.91
C VAL A 166 13.12 -19.22 -8.00
N LEU A 167 12.18 -18.46 -8.56
CA LEU A 167 11.04 -17.92 -7.80
C LEU A 167 10.13 -19.02 -7.22
N ARG A 168 9.90 -20.11 -7.96
CA ARG A 168 9.16 -21.30 -7.47
C ARG A 168 9.81 -21.93 -6.23
N LEU A 169 11.13 -21.90 -6.14
CA LEU A 169 11.90 -22.50 -5.05
C LEU A 169 12.17 -21.54 -3.89
N SER A 170 11.78 -20.27 -4.01
CA SER A 170 12.07 -19.23 -3.02
C SER A 170 11.38 -19.46 -1.67
N GLY A 171 10.28 -20.20 -1.63
CA GLY A 171 9.42 -20.37 -0.45
C GLY A 171 8.36 -19.28 -0.29
N PHE A 172 8.46 -18.19 -1.05
CA PHE A 172 7.39 -17.19 -1.18
C PHE A 172 6.25 -17.70 -2.06
N ARG A 173 5.05 -17.12 -1.91
CA ARG A 173 3.92 -17.44 -2.80
C ARG A 173 4.21 -16.93 -4.20
N PHE A 174 4.26 -17.83 -5.17
CA PHE A 174 4.58 -17.51 -6.55
C PHE A 174 3.71 -18.29 -7.54
N LYS A 175 3.36 -17.64 -8.66
CA LYS A 175 2.73 -18.26 -9.83
C LYS A 175 3.49 -17.83 -11.08
N ASN A 176 3.58 -18.70 -12.09
CA ASN A 176 4.39 -18.43 -13.29
C ASN A 176 3.96 -17.15 -14.02
N GLU A 177 2.66 -16.84 -13.99
CA GLU A 177 2.07 -15.65 -14.62
C GLU A 177 2.49 -14.34 -13.92
N TRP A 178 3.08 -14.42 -12.73
CA TRP A 178 3.56 -13.26 -11.97
C TRP A 178 5.02 -12.88 -12.29
N ALA A 179 5.71 -13.66 -13.14
CA ALA A 179 6.98 -13.27 -13.74
C ALA A 179 6.76 -12.94 -15.22
N THR A 180 6.61 -11.66 -15.52
CA THR A 180 6.21 -11.16 -16.84
C THR A 180 6.92 -9.87 -17.21
N VAL A 181 6.86 -9.51 -18.49
CA VAL A 181 7.24 -8.17 -18.97
C VAL A 181 6.01 -7.29 -18.94
N ILE A 182 6.07 -6.17 -18.22
CA ILE A 182 4.93 -5.25 -18.12
C ILE A 182 4.88 -4.31 -19.34
N PRO A 183 3.68 -3.95 -19.81
CA PRO A 183 3.49 -2.82 -20.71
C PRO A 183 4.08 -1.54 -20.10
N GLY A 184 4.68 -0.69 -20.92
CA GLY A 184 5.23 0.57 -20.42
C GLY A 184 4.15 1.53 -19.91
N SER A 185 2.93 1.44 -20.42
CA SER A 185 1.79 2.23 -19.91
C SER A 185 1.32 1.74 -18.53
N ASP A 186 1.49 0.45 -18.20
CA ASP A 186 1.27 -0.08 -16.85
C ASP A 186 2.34 0.45 -15.89
N GLU A 187 3.61 0.48 -16.32
CA GLU A 187 4.73 1.09 -15.56
C GLU A 187 4.41 2.55 -15.18
N GLY A 188 4.00 3.37 -16.16
CA GLY A 188 3.57 4.76 -15.91
C GLY A 188 2.33 4.87 -15.02
N THR A 189 1.34 3.98 -15.22
CA THR A 189 0.13 3.92 -14.39
C THR A 189 0.47 3.60 -12.94
N TYR A 190 1.37 2.65 -12.69
CA TYR A 190 1.83 2.32 -11.34
C TYR A 190 2.64 3.46 -10.73
N ALA A 191 3.52 4.12 -11.49
CA ALA A 191 4.23 5.31 -11.02
C ALA A 191 3.23 6.39 -10.57
N TRP A 192 2.16 6.62 -11.34
CA TRP A 192 1.11 7.60 -11.00
C TRP A 192 0.38 7.22 -9.71
N VAL A 193 0.08 5.94 -9.51
CA VAL A 193 -0.51 5.43 -8.25
C VAL A 193 0.43 5.68 -7.08
N ALA A 194 1.74 5.41 -7.23
CA ALA A 194 2.72 5.65 -6.18
C ALA A 194 2.83 7.13 -5.80
N ALA A 195 2.89 8.03 -6.79
CA ALA A 195 2.96 9.47 -6.57
C ALA A 195 1.71 9.99 -5.83
N ASN A 196 0.52 9.63 -6.28
CA ASN A 196 -0.73 10.09 -5.67
C ASN A 196 -1.03 9.39 -4.33
N TYR A 197 -0.46 8.20 -4.10
CA TYR A 197 -0.44 7.58 -2.78
C TYR A 197 0.43 8.40 -1.82
N ALA A 198 1.65 8.74 -2.23
CA ALA A 198 2.60 9.50 -1.42
C ALA A 198 2.09 10.92 -1.09
N LEU A 199 1.39 11.55 -2.03
CA LEU A 199 0.72 12.84 -1.85
C LEU A 199 -0.60 12.77 -1.06
N GLY A 200 -1.14 11.58 -0.81
CA GLY A 200 -2.43 11.39 -0.14
C GLY A 200 -3.66 11.79 -0.98
N SER A 201 -3.50 12.00 -2.29
CA SER A 201 -4.59 12.33 -3.23
C SER A 201 -5.30 11.09 -3.79
N LEU A 202 -4.71 9.89 -3.68
CA LEU A 202 -5.29 8.64 -4.16
C LEU A 202 -6.60 8.29 -3.43
N GLY A 203 -7.64 7.95 -4.18
CA GLY A 203 -9.01 7.81 -3.70
C GLY A 203 -9.79 9.12 -3.56
N GLY A 204 -9.13 10.27 -3.69
CA GLY A 204 -9.73 11.62 -3.67
C GLY A 204 -10.20 12.13 -5.03
N ASP A 205 -10.35 13.45 -5.16
CA ASP A 205 -10.83 14.12 -6.37
C ASP A 205 -9.86 13.93 -7.58
N PRO A 206 -10.30 13.37 -8.72
CA PRO A 206 -9.47 13.19 -9.92
C PRO A 206 -8.78 14.47 -10.41
N GLU A 207 -9.44 15.63 -10.31
CA GLU A 207 -8.88 16.90 -10.80
C GLU A 207 -7.75 17.45 -9.89
N LYS A 208 -7.61 16.91 -8.68
CA LYS A 208 -6.57 17.31 -7.71
C LYS A 208 -5.38 16.36 -7.67
N THR A 209 -5.36 15.39 -8.58
CA THR A 209 -4.24 14.45 -8.69
C THR A 209 -3.05 15.11 -9.39
N THR A 210 -1.86 14.59 -9.13
CA THR A 210 -0.61 15.06 -9.74
C THR A 210 -0.20 14.05 -10.82
N GLY A 211 0.13 14.55 -12.01
CA GLY A 211 0.69 13.74 -13.08
C GLY A 211 2.11 13.27 -12.73
N ILE A 212 2.60 12.27 -13.46
CA ILE A 212 3.97 11.79 -13.31
C ILE A 212 4.66 11.72 -14.68
N MET A 213 5.94 12.07 -14.68
CA MET A 213 6.86 11.88 -15.79
C MET A 213 8.06 11.10 -15.27
N GLU A 214 8.33 9.94 -15.84
CA GLU A 214 9.47 9.12 -15.46
C GLU A 214 10.45 9.06 -16.64
N LEU A 215 11.72 9.39 -16.39
CA LEU A 215 12.78 9.22 -17.38
C LEU A 215 13.71 8.10 -16.95
N GLY A 216 13.35 6.87 -17.35
CA GLY A 216 14.19 5.69 -17.13
C GLY A 216 15.40 5.64 -18.07
N GLY A 217 16.14 4.53 -18.00
CA GLY A 217 17.31 4.32 -18.88
C GLY A 217 16.94 3.96 -20.32
N ALA A 218 15.89 3.16 -20.52
CA ALA A 218 15.51 2.63 -21.83
C ALA A 218 14.18 3.21 -22.39
N SER A 219 13.29 3.69 -21.53
CA SER A 219 12.05 4.37 -21.92
C SER A 219 11.81 5.60 -21.06
N ALA A 220 10.93 6.47 -21.53
CA ALA A 220 10.29 7.51 -20.73
C ALA A 220 8.78 7.23 -20.63
N GLN A 221 8.12 7.72 -19.59
CA GLN A 221 6.69 7.52 -19.35
C GLN A 221 6.05 8.84 -18.94
N VAL A 222 4.80 9.04 -19.37
CA VAL A 222 3.98 10.18 -18.95
C VAL A 222 2.59 9.65 -18.61
N THR A 223 2.10 9.97 -17.42
CA THR A 223 0.79 9.54 -16.94
C THR A 223 0.10 10.63 -16.14
N PHE A 224 -1.15 10.94 -16.48
CA PHE A 224 -1.96 11.93 -15.75
C PHE A 224 -3.45 11.74 -16.02
N VAL A 225 -4.31 12.27 -15.14
CA VAL A 225 -5.75 12.34 -15.39
C VAL A 225 -6.01 13.36 -16.50
N SER A 226 -6.72 12.95 -17.54
CA SER A 226 -7.12 13.83 -18.64
C SER A 226 -8.63 14.05 -18.65
N SER A 227 -9.03 15.30 -18.90
CA SER A 227 -10.44 15.67 -19.16
C SER A 227 -10.82 15.53 -20.64
N GLU A 228 -9.84 15.29 -21.52
CA GLU A 228 -10.06 15.08 -22.95
C GLU A 228 -10.50 13.63 -23.25
N THR A 229 -11.21 13.44 -24.36
CA THR A 229 -11.52 12.09 -24.86
C THR A 229 -10.23 11.43 -25.35
N LEU A 230 -9.82 10.36 -24.66
CA LEU A 230 -8.61 9.63 -24.98
C LEU A 230 -8.89 8.48 -25.95
N PRO A 231 -8.00 8.22 -26.92
CA PRO A 231 -8.02 6.97 -27.66
C PRO A 231 -7.86 5.76 -26.72
N PRO A 232 -8.56 4.62 -26.96
CA PRO A 232 -8.55 3.46 -26.06
C PRO A 232 -7.16 2.94 -25.71
N GLU A 233 -6.22 3.01 -26.65
CA GLU A 233 -4.83 2.58 -26.51
C GLU A 233 -4.00 3.39 -25.52
N PHE A 234 -4.42 4.62 -25.18
CA PHE A 234 -3.77 5.48 -24.19
C PHE A 234 -4.61 5.68 -22.92
N SER A 235 -5.85 5.18 -22.90
CA SER A 235 -6.79 5.35 -21.79
C SER A 235 -6.68 4.19 -20.82
N HIS A 236 -6.36 4.50 -19.57
CA HIS A 236 -6.27 3.54 -18.46
C HIS A 236 -7.25 3.94 -17.36
N VAL A 237 -8.25 3.11 -17.12
CA VAL A 237 -9.26 3.36 -16.09
C VAL A 237 -8.91 2.62 -14.81
N LEU A 238 -8.69 3.37 -13.73
CA LEU A 238 -8.46 2.82 -12.39
C LEU A 238 -9.58 3.24 -11.44
N THR A 239 -10.02 2.32 -10.58
CA THR A 239 -11.02 2.62 -9.56
C THR A 239 -10.47 2.32 -8.17
N PHE A 240 -10.48 3.33 -7.30
CA PHE A 240 -10.12 3.22 -5.89
C PHE A 240 -11.33 3.62 -5.04
N GLY A 241 -11.93 2.64 -4.36
CA GLY A 241 -13.17 2.85 -3.60
C GLY A 241 -14.32 3.25 -4.52
N LYS A 242 -14.82 4.49 -4.39
CA LYS A 242 -15.89 5.06 -5.22
C LYS A 242 -15.38 5.98 -6.33
N THR A 243 -14.08 6.22 -6.37
CA THR A 243 -13.47 7.17 -7.29
C THR A 243 -12.90 6.42 -8.48
N THR A 244 -13.24 6.87 -9.68
CA THR A 244 -12.68 6.36 -10.94
C THR A 244 -11.82 7.45 -11.58
N TYR A 245 -10.61 7.07 -11.99
CA TYR A 245 -9.66 7.89 -12.70
C TYR A 245 -9.59 7.45 -14.15
N ASN A 246 -9.70 8.39 -15.08
CA ASN A 246 -9.39 8.16 -16.50
C ASN A 246 -8.01 8.73 -16.78
N LEU A 247 -7.02 7.85 -16.83
CA LEU A 247 -5.62 8.23 -17.00
C LEU A 247 -5.26 8.18 -18.49
N TYR A 248 -4.61 9.23 -18.97
CA TYR A 248 -3.70 9.09 -20.09
C TYR A 248 -2.44 8.43 -19.56
N SER A 249 -1.98 7.35 -20.18
CA SER A 249 -0.68 6.75 -19.90
C SER A 249 -0.02 6.32 -21.20
N ASN A 250 1.23 6.71 -21.39
CA ASN A 250 2.03 6.22 -22.50
C ASN A 250 3.49 6.01 -22.12
N SER A 251 4.15 5.10 -22.83
CA SER A 251 5.58 4.83 -22.69
C SER A 251 6.30 4.99 -24.03
N PHE A 252 7.29 5.86 -24.02
CA PHE A 252 8.15 6.18 -25.15
C PHE A 252 9.38 5.26 -25.09
N LEU A 253 9.25 4.06 -25.66
CA LEU A 253 10.37 3.11 -25.76
C LEU A 253 11.49 3.71 -26.62
N HIS A 254 12.76 3.45 -26.25
CA HIS A 254 13.97 4.04 -26.84
C HIS A 254 14.23 5.51 -26.50
N PHE A 255 13.30 6.18 -25.82
CA PHE A 255 13.43 7.57 -25.37
C PHE A 255 13.85 7.69 -23.90
N GLY A 256 14.22 6.59 -23.25
CA GLY A 256 14.94 6.65 -21.97
C GLY A 256 16.32 7.28 -22.16
N GLN A 257 16.88 7.87 -21.11
CA GLN A 257 18.08 8.70 -21.23
C GLN A 257 19.28 7.97 -21.85
N ASN A 258 19.55 6.72 -21.44
CA ASN A 258 20.66 5.94 -21.98
C ASN A 258 20.42 5.53 -23.45
N ALA A 259 19.21 5.06 -23.76
CA ALA A 259 18.85 4.65 -25.12
C ALA A 259 18.82 5.84 -26.10
N ALA A 260 18.36 7.01 -25.64
CA ALA A 260 18.38 8.24 -26.40
C ALA A 260 19.81 8.74 -26.66
N HIS A 261 20.68 8.68 -25.64
CA HIS A 261 22.10 9.02 -25.78
C HIS A 261 22.82 8.09 -26.77
N GLU A 262 22.58 6.79 -26.69
CA GLU A 262 23.15 5.82 -27.63
C GLU A 262 22.65 6.07 -29.07
N SER A 263 21.36 6.41 -29.22
CA SER A 263 20.77 6.76 -30.52
C SER A 263 21.39 8.05 -31.08
N LEU A 264 21.65 9.05 -30.22
CA LEU A 264 22.35 10.28 -30.59
C LEU A 264 23.76 10.00 -31.10
N ARG A 265 24.55 9.21 -30.36
CA ARG A 265 25.90 8.81 -30.80
C ARG A 265 25.89 8.08 -32.14
N LYS A 266 24.92 7.18 -32.36
CA LYS A 266 24.75 6.50 -33.66
C LYS A 266 24.43 7.50 -34.78
N LEU A 267 23.57 8.50 -34.52
CA LEU A 267 23.26 9.54 -35.49
C LEU A 267 24.49 10.39 -35.83
N LEU A 268 25.25 10.86 -34.84
CA LEU A 268 26.46 11.65 -35.07
C LEU A 268 27.46 10.90 -35.95
N ASN A 269 27.79 9.65 -35.59
CA ASN A 269 28.68 8.80 -36.37
C ASN A 269 28.19 8.58 -37.81
N SER A 270 26.87 8.52 -38.03
CA SER A 270 26.30 8.35 -39.38
C SER A 270 26.34 9.62 -40.24
N ARG A 271 26.28 10.81 -39.61
CA ARG A 271 26.41 12.10 -40.31
C ARG A 271 27.83 12.28 -40.83
N ASP A 272 28.83 11.91 -40.04
CA ASP A 272 30.25 11.97 -40.44
C ASP A 272 30.57 11.09 -41.64
N ILE A 273 29.96 9.90 -41.72
CA ILE A 273 30.12 9.02 -42.89
C ILE A 273 29.60 9.71 -44.16
N LYS A 274 28.52 10.49 -44.08
CA LYS A 274 27.96 11.21 -45.23
C LYS A 274 28.72 12.49 -45.60
N THR A 275 29.40 13.13 -44.65
CA THR A 275 30.23 14.33 -44.90
C THR A 275 31.68 14.01 -45.29
N SER A 276 32.09 12.74 -45.22
CA SER A 276 33.47 12.29 -45.49
C SER A 276 33.94 12.33 -46.96
N ASP A 277 33.18 12.94 -47.89
CA ASP A 277 33.64 13.21 -49.27
C ASP A 277 34.54 14.46 -49.38
N VAL A 278 34.81 15.18 -48.28
CA VAL A 278 35.73 16.33 -48.27
C VAL A 278 36.71 16.23 -47.09
N SER A 279 37.96 15.88 -47.42
CA SER A 279 39.19 15.98 -46.61
C SER A 279 39.20 15.34 -45.21
N ARG A 280 39.88 14.19 -45.11
CA ARG A 280 40.31 13.57 -43.85
C ARG A 280 41.20 14.53 -43.03
N GLN A 281 40.67 15.07 -41.93
CA GLN A 281 41.45 15.23 -40.71
C GLN A 281 41.12 14.04 -39.81
N GLU A 282 42.15 13.30 -39.40
CA GLU A 282 42.05 12.27 -38.36
C GLU A 282 41.67 12.94 -37.03
N GLY A 283 40.37 12.99 -36.76
CA GLY A 283 39.82 13.44 -35.49
C GLY A 283 38.59 12.62 -35.16
N THR A 284 38.46 12.18 -33.92
CA THR A 284 37.19 11.65 -33.41
C THR A 284 36.11 12.71 -33.61
N PRO A 285 34.91 12.34 -34.13
CA PRO A 285 33.80 13.28 -34.31
C PRO A 285 33.55 14.13 -33.07
N ALA A 286 33.34 15.42 -33.28
CA ALA A 286 32.94 16.32 -32.21
C ALA A 286 31.55 15.91 -31.73
N ASP A 287 31.45 15.56 -30.44
CA ASP A 287 30.17 15.25 -29.81
C ASP A 287 29.65 16.52 -29.09
N PRO A 288 28.71 17.29 -29.68
CA PRO A 288 28.23 18.53 -29.07
C PRO A 288 27.58 18.30 -27.70
N CYS A 289 27.14 17.07 -27.42
CA CYS A 289 26.51 16.64 -26.18
C CYS A 289 27.50 16.20 -25.10
N SER A 290 28.79 16.19 -25.40
CA SER A 290 29.86 16.00 -24.44
C SER A 290 30.38 17.35 -23.91
N PRO A 291 30.90 17.42 -22.66
CA PRO A 291 31.51 18.64 -22.14
C PRO A 291 32.71 19.11 -22.96
N LYS A 292 32.98 20.42 -22.94
CA LYS A 292 34.11 21.02 -23.65
C LYS A 292 35.43 20.38 -23.25
N GLY A 293 36.19 19.90 -24.25
CA GLY A 293 37.47 19.22 -24.02
C GLY A 293 37.35 17.72 -23.70
N TYR A 294 36.13 17.17 -23.67
CA TYR A 294 35.87 15.73 -23.77
C TYR A 294 35.30 15.43 -25.16
N SER A 295 35.92 14.52 -25.92
CA SER A 295 35.50 14.15 -27.30
C SER A 295 35.27 15.36 -28.24
N HIS A 296 36.08 16.42 -28.12
CA HIS A 296 35.93 17.68 -28.86
C HIS A 296 34.51 18.32 -28.77
N GLY A 297 33.79 18.08 -27.66
CA GLY A 297 32.44 18.58 -27.44
C GLY A 297 32.33 20.02 -26.95
N GLY A 298 31.15 20.37 -26.43
CA GLY A 298 30.86 21.64 -25.77
C GLY A 298 29.97 22.58 -26.58
N ASN A 299 28.79 22.11 -27.02
CA ASN A 299 27.79 22.96 -27.68
C ASN A 299 26.36 22.54 -27.25
N PHE A 300 25.84 23.16 -26.19
CA PHE A 300 24.52 22.84 -25.65
C PHE A 300 23.39 23.04 -26.67
N SER A 301 23.44 24.13 -27.44
CA SER A 301 22.41 24.46 -28.44
C SER A 301 22.33 23.40 -29.54
N GLU A 302 23.48 22.97 -30.06
CA GLU A 302 23.55 21.91 -31.06
C GLU A 302 23.17 20.55 -30.48
N CYS A 303 23.55 20.27 -29.23
CA CYS A 303 23.11 19.08 -28.52
C CYS A 303 21.59 19.02 -28.39
N ARG A 304 20.96 20.11 -27.92
CA ARG A 304 19.50 20.23 -27.79
C ARG A 304 18.79 20.08 -29.13
N SER A 305 19.31 20.70 -30.19
CA SER A 305 18.76 20.56 -31.56
C SER A 305 18.86 19.12 -32.08
N THR A 306 19.97 18.44 -31.79
CA THR A 306 20.18 17.03 -32.18
C THR A 306 19.27 16.09 -31.38
N ALA A 307 19.10 16.34 -30.07
CA ALA A 307 18.14 15.67 -29.21
C ALA A 307 16.70 15.84 -29.73
N LEU A 308 16.31 17.06 -30.12
CA LEU A 308 14.99 17.32 -30.69
C LEU A 308 14.78 16.56 -32.01
N SER A 309 15.81 16.46 -32.86
CA SER A 309 15.74 15.69 -34.11
C SER A 309 15.48 14.19 -33.85
N LEU A 310 16.01 13.64 -32.75
CA LEU A 310 15.71 12.27 -32.33
C LEU A 310 14.26 12.13 -31.88
N LEU A 311 13.77 13.10 -31.08
CA LEU A 311 12.41 13.12 -30.53
C LEU A 311 11.33 13.30 -31.61
N GLN A 312 11.68 13.92 -32.74
CA GLN A 312 10.79 14.13 -33.89
C GLN A 312 10.88 13.01 -34.94
N LYS A 313 11.71 11.99 -34.73
CA LYS A 313 11.80 10.86 -35.64
C LYS A 313 10.41 10.21 -35.78
N GLU A 314 10.03 9.86 -37.02
CA GLU A 314 8.73 9.26 -37.36
C GLU A 314 7.51 10.19 -37.17
N LYS A 315 7.70 11.50 -36.98
CA LYS A 315 6.59 12.47 -36.88
C LYS A 315 5.62 12.43 -38.06
N ASP A 316 6.13 12.13 -39.26
CA ASP A 316 5.32 12.01 -40.48
C ASP A 316 4.31 10.84 -40.43
N ASN A 317 4.49 9.88 -39.51
CA ASN A 317 3.58 8.75 -39.30
C ASN A 317 2.44 9.08 -38.30
N CYS A 318 2.31 10.34 -37.87
CA CYS A 318 1.26 10.74 -36.93
C CYS A 318 -0.13 10.57 -37.55
N VAL A 319 -0.96 9.74 -36.91
CA VAL A 319 -2.36 9.48 -37.33
C VAL A 319 -3.38 10.35 -36.60
N TYR A 320 -2.94 11.16 -35.62
CA TYR A 320 -3.78 12.07 -34.85
C TYR A 320 -3.60 13.52 -35.31
N GLN A 321 -4.51 14.40 -34.89
CA GLN A 321 -4.43 15.82 -35.24
C GLN A 321 -3.14 16.49 -34.71
N LEU A 322 -2.62 16.02 -33.58
CA LEU A 322 -1.42 16.55 -32.94
C LEU A 322 -0.60 15.43 -32.31
N CYS A 323 0.66 15.29 -32.75
CA CYS A 323 1.66 14.43 -32.12
C CYS A 323 2.83 15.28 -31.66
N HIS A 324 3.18 15.13 -30.39
CA HIS A 324 4.20 15.93 -29.71
C HIS A 324 5.56 15.24 -29.68
N LEU A 325 5.60 13.91 -29.72
CA LEU A 325 6.81 13.10 -29.73
C LEU A 325 6.69 11.98 -30.76
N GLY A 326 7.49 12.08 -31.83
CA GLY A 326 7.34 11.27 -33.04
C GLY A 326 5.89 11.27 -33.55
N SER A 327 5.34 10.08 -33.76
CA SER A 327 3.95 9.86 -34.20
C SER A 327 2.95 9.66 -33.05
N THR A 328 3.30 10.04 -31.82
CA THR A 328 2.47 9.73 -30.63
C THR A 328 1.54 10.87 -30.24
N PHE A 329 0.26 10.54 -30.05
CA PHE A 329 -0.71 11.43 -29.42
C PHE A 329 -0.36 11.70 -27.95
N ILE A 330 -0.39 12.98 -27.57
CA ILE A 330 -0.31 13.43 -26.18
C ILE A 330 -1.38 14.50 -25.99
N PRO A 331 -2.34 14.32 -25.07
CA PRO A 331 -3.35 15.34 -24.79
C PRO A 331 -2.72 16.53 -24.06
N LYS A 332 -3.45 17.63 -23.90
CA LYS A 332 -2.92 18.80 -23.21
C LYS A 332 -2.55 18.46 -21.76
N MET A 333 -1.30 18.70 -21.40
CA MET A 333 -0.78 18.43 -20.05
C MET A 333 -1.30 19.47 -19.04
N GLN A 334 -2.29 19.07 -18.24
CA GLN A 334 -2.97 19.90 -17.24
C GLN A 334 -2.56 19.49 -15.82
N GLY A 335 -2.58 20.45 -14.89
CA GLY A 335 -2.22 20.21 -13.49
C GLY A 335 -0.71 20.21 -13.22
N ASN A 336 -0.34 19.76 -12.02
CA ASN A 336 1.04 19.63 -11.57
C ASN A 336 1.61 18.26 -11.93
N PHE A 337 2.92 18.16 -12.04
CA PHE A 337 3.64 16.94 -12.39
C PHE A 337 4.82 16.71 -11.45
N ILE A 338 5.05 15.45 -11.08
CA ILE A 338 6.32 15.01 -10.51
C ILE A 338 7.17 14.38 -11.60
N ALA A 339 8.43 14.79 -11.69
CA ALA A 339 9.41 14.26 -12.62
C ALA A 339 10.46 13.44 -11.86
N THR A 340 10.46 12.11 -12.07
CA THR A 340 11.28 11.13 -11.34
C THR A 340 12.48 10.62 -12.15
N GLU A 341 13.31 9.79 -11.51
CA GLU A 341 14.45 9.10 -12.11
C GLU A 341 15.46 10.08 -12.72
N ASN A 342 15.83 9.94 -14.00
CA ASN A 342 16.89 10.77 -14.58
C ASN A 342 16.52 12.26 -14.66
N PHE A 343 15.24 12.63 -14.57
CA PHE A 343 14.88 14.04 -14.37
C PHE A 343 15.40 14.56 -13.03
N PHE A 344 15.10 13.83 -11.94
CA PHE A 344 15.58 14.14 -10.60
C PHE A 344 17.10 14.05 -10.47
N TYR A 345 17.74 12.98 -10.96
CA TYR A 345 19.19 12.82 -10.84
C TYR A 345 19.97 13.91 -11.61
N THR A 346 19.46 14.34 -12.77
CA THR A 346 20.05 15.47 -13.52
C THR A 346 19.88 16.78 -12.78
N SER A 347 18.66 17.09 -12.31
CA SER A 347 18.38 18.28 -11.50
C SER A 347 19.25 18.36 -10.24
N LYS A 348 19.35 17.23 -9.51
CA LYS A 348 20.18 17.09 -8.31
C LYS A 348 21.67 17.28 -8.59
N PHE A 349 22.18 16.75 -9.70
CA PHE A 349 23.58 16.93 -10.09
C PHE A 349 23.95 18.41 -10.26
N PHE A 350 23.06 19.20 -10.86
CA PHE A 350 23.25 20.64 -11.02
C PHE A 350 22.96 21.45 -9.75
N GLY A 351 22.52 20.81 -8.66
CA GLY A 351 22.18 21.49 -7.41
C GLY A 351 20.93 22.37 -7.52
N LEU A 352 20.02 22.06 -8.44
CA LEU A 352 18.77 22.77 -8.63
C LEU A 352 17.77 22.44 -7.51
N SER A 353 16.86 23.36 -7.24
CA SER A 353 15.73 23.13 -6.34
C SER A 353 14.75 22.15 -7.00
N PRO A 354 13.98 21.35 -6.22
CA PRO A 354 12.92 20.51 -6.77
C PRO A 354 11.93 21.27 -7.66
N THR A 355 11.70 22.56 -7.40
CA THR A 355 10.76 23.42 -8.15
C THR A 355 11.44 24.40 -9.10
N SER A 356 12.73 24.22 -9.40
CA SER A 356 13.44 25.03 -10.40
C SER A 356 12.79 24.87 -11.78
N SER A 357 12.79 25.93 -12.56
CA SER A 357 12.17 25.93 -13.89
C SER A 357 13.04 25.22 -14.94
N LEU A 358 12.46 24.93 -16.11
CA LEU A 358 13.21 24.43 -17.26
C LEU A 358 14.26 25.43 -17.75
N SER A 359 14.02 26.73 -17.56
CA SER A 359 15.00 27.80 -17.85
C SER A 359 16.26 27.67 -16.99
N GLU A 360 16.10 27.39 -15.69
CA GLU A 360 17.23 27.16 -14.78
C GLU A 360 18.00 25.88 -15.15
N MET A 361 17.29 24.80 -15.52
CA MET A 361 17.93 23.57 -16.00
C MET A 361 18.69 23.78 -17.31
N MET A 362 18.13 24.55 -18.24
CA MET A 362 18.78 24.92 -19.48
C MET A 362 20.07 25.68 -19.23
N HIS A 363 20.04 26.70 -18.36
CA HIS A 363 21.20 27.52 -18.04
C HIS A 363 22.32 26.71 -17.35
N ALA A 364 21.96 25.84 -16.41
CA ALA A 364 22.92 24.94 -15.77
C ALA A 364 23.56 23.96 -16.77
N GLY A 365 22.78 23.47 -17.75
CA GLY A 365 23.28 22.65 -18.84
C GLY A 365 24.24 23.39 -19.76
N GLU A 366 23.92 24.63 -20.14
CA GLU A 366 24.79 25.51 -20.95
C GLU A 366 26.14 25.73 -20.27
N GLU A 367 26.14 26.13 -18.99
CA GLU A 367 27.36 26.34 -18.21
C GLU A 367 28.21 25.06 -18.15
N TYR A 368 27.56 23.91 -17.90
CA TYR A 368 28.26 22.63 -17.76
C TYR A 368 28.85 22.13 -19.09
N CYS A 369 28.11 22.26 -20.20
CA CYS A 369 28.60 21.87 -21.52
C CYS A 369 29.83 22.70 -21.95
N GLU A 370 29.85 24.00 -21.63
CA GLU A 370 30.94 24.90 -22.02
C GLU A 370 32.15 24.86 -21.06
N GLN A 371 32.00 24.24 -19.89
CA GLN A 371 33.07 24.10 -18.90
C GLN A 371 34.18 23.16 -19.40
N ASP A 372 35.43 23.60 -19.24
CA ASP A 372 36.59 22.76 -19.57
C ASP A 372 36.61 21.48 -18.75
N TRP A 373 36.73 20.33 -19.43
CA TRP A 373 36.76 19.00 -18.84
C TRP A 373 37.78 18.86 -17.71
N SER A 374 38.94 19.51 -17.82
CA SER A 374 39.97 19.51 -16.78
C SER A 374 39.50 20.12 -15.45
N LYS A 375 38.62 21.13 -15.49
CA LYS A 375 38.00 21.73 -14.31
C LYS A 375 36.90 20.83 -13.76
N THR A 376 36.11 20.22 -14.64
CA THR A 376 35.05 19.26 -14.27
C THR A 376 35.63 18.07 -13.52
N LYS A 377 36.71 17.45 -14.04
CA LYS A 377 37.43 16.35 -13.39
C LYS A 377 37.99 16.72 -12.01
N LYS A 378 38.48 17.95 -11.84
CA LYS A 378 38.97 18.43 -10.53
C LYS A 378 37.83 18.59 -9.54
N LYS A 379 36.67 19.09 -9.99
CA LYS A 379 35.47 19.26 -9.15
C LYS A 379 34.87 17.91 -8.74
N TYR A 380 34.87 16.93 -9.64
CA TYR A 380 34.24 15.62 -9.46
C TYR A 380 35.26 14.47 -9.52
N HIS A 381 36.28 14.53 -8.67
CA HIS A 381 37.44 13.63 -8.75
C HIS A 381 37.13 12.13 -8.51
N SER A 382 35.99 11.80 -7.90
CA SER A 382 35.59 10.43 -7.55
C SER A 382 34.53 9.83 -8.47
N ALA A 383 34.00 10.61 -9.42
CA ALA A 383 33.00 10.13 -10.36
C ALA A 383 33.66 9.57 -11.62
N GLU A 384 33.02 8.58 -12.24
CA GLU A 384 33.51 8.00 -13.50
C GLU A 384 33.34 8.99 -14.65
N ASP A 385 34.34 9.03 -15.54
CA ASP A 385 34.38 9.96 -16.67
C ASP A 385 33.18 9.79 -17.59
N GLU A 386 32.74 8.55 -17.79
CA GLU A 386 31.60 8.23 -18.62
C GLU A 386 30.30 8.80 -18.06
N ASP A 387 30.08 8.71 -16.75
CA ASP A 387 28.89 9.26 -16.10
C ASP A 387 28.86 10.79 -16.15
N LEU A 388 30.01 11.43 -15.85
CA LEU A 388 30.14 12.88 -15.93
C LEU A 388 29.94 13.41 -17.35
N SER A 389 30.45 12.69 -18.36
CA SER A 389 30.33 13.13 -19.75
C SER A 389 28.88 13.24 -20.24
N ARG A 390 27.94 12.57 -19.57
CA ARG A 390 26.54 12.48 -19.99
C ARG A 390 25.69 13.65 -19.52
N TYR A 391 26.09 14.42 -18.50
CA TYR A 391 25.21 15.46 -17.94
C TYR A 391 24.93 16.63 -18.89
N CYS A 392 25.84 16.91 -19.83
CA CYS A 392 25.60 17.86 -20.92
C CYS A 392 24.44 17.38 -21.82
N PHE A 393 24.51 16.12 -22.29
CA PHE A 393 23.40 15.45 -22.97
C PHE A 393 22.12 15.45 -22.13
N SER A 394 22.20 15.06 -20.86
CA SER A 394 21.03 14.91 -19.99
C SER A 394 20.23 16.20 -19.86
N ALA A 395 20.90 17.33 -19.63
CA ALA A 395 20.25 18.64 -19.55
C ALA A 395 19.59 19.02 -20.88
N ALA A 396 20.35 18.95 -21.98
CA ALA A 396 19.85 19.31 -23.31
C ALA A 396 18.66 18.43 -23.73
N TYR A 397 18.72 17.13 -23.43
CA TYR A 397 17.67 16.16 -23.73
C TYR A 397 16.41 16.42 -22.91
N ILE A 398 16.52 16.72 -21.61
CA ILE A 398 15.35 17.04 -20.77
C ILE A 398 14.65 18.30 -21.28
N VAL A 399 15.39 19.35 -21.63
CA VAL A 399 14.80 20.57 -22.19
C VAL A 399 14.13 20.29 -23.55
N ALA A 400 14.78 19.52 -24.43
CA ALA A 400 14.20 19.12 -25.71
C ALA A 400 12.93 18.27 -25.56
N LEU A 401 12.90 17.38 -24.57
CA LEU A 401 11.75 16.54 -24.29
C LEU A 401 10.58 17.34 -23.71
N LEU A 402 10.82 18.13 -22.66
CA LEU A 402 9.75 18.80 -21.93
C LEU A 402 9.28 20.10 -22.60
N HIS A 403 10.21 20.94 -23.04
CA HIS A 403 9.85 22.21 -23.69
C HIS A 403 9.54 22.02 -25.17
N ASP A 404 10.50 21.50 -25.94
CA ASP A 404 10.39 21.49 -27.40
C ASP A 404 9.42 20.44 -27.94
N SER A 405 9.22 19.33 -27.21
CA SER A 405 8.32 18.25 -27.62
C SER A 405 6.96 18.34 -26.91
N PHE A 406 6.94 18.38 -25.57
CA PHE A 406 5.68 18.44 -24.81
C PHE A 406 5.08 19.85 -24.69
N GLY A 407 5.80 20.90 -25.09
CA GLY A 407 5.27 22.27 -25.11
C GLY A 407 5.17 22.91 -23.73
N ILE A 408 5.92 22.43 -22.73
CA ILE A 408 5.91 23.00 -21.37
C ILE A 408 6.72 24.30 -21.39
N PRO A 409 6.16 25.46 -20.98
CA PRO A 409 6.90 26.72 -20.98
C PRO A 409 8.17 26.67 -20.12
N LEU A 410 9.23 27.37 -20.52
CA LEU A 410 10.52 27.34 -19.82
C LEU A 410 10.44 27.81 -18.36
N ASP A 411 9.54 28.77 -18.09
CA ASP A 411 9.33 29.35 -16.76
C ASP A 411 8.17 28.70 -15.98
N ASP A 412 7.58 27.63 -16.52
CA ASP A 412 6.53 26.88 -15.84
C ASP A 412 7.08 26.21 -14.58
N LYS A 413 6.34 26.32 -13.47
CA LYS A 413 6.70 25.79 -12.14
C LYS A 413 5.83 24.61 -11.71
N ARG A 414 5.05 24.06 -12.63
CA ARG A 414 4.18 22.90 -12.36
C ARG A 414 4.93 21.57 -12.28
N ILE A 415 6.20 21.53 -12.65
CA ILE A 415 7.03 20.31 -12.56
C ILE A 415 7.85 20.36 -11.27
N GLU A 416 7.77 19.30 -10.49
CA GLU A 416 8.63 19.05 -9.33
C GLU A 416 9.59 17.88 -9.60
N TYR A 417 10.89 18.12 -9.53
CA TYR A 417 11.93 17.10 -9.67
C TYR A 417 12.18 16.41 -8.32
N THR A 418 11.57 15.25 -8.11
CA THR A 418 11.75 14.48 -6.87
C THR A 418 11.51 12.99 -7.09
N ASN A 419 12.21 12.14 -6.33
CA ASN A 419 11.94 10.70 -6.24
C ASN A 419 11.19 10.32 -4.96
N GLN A 420 10.80 11.29 -4.12
CA GLN A 420 10.12 11.01 -2.85
C GLN A 420 9.17 12.14 -2.44
N VAL A 421 8.09 11.79 -1.71
CA VAL A 421 7.25 12.75 -0.99
C VAL A 421 7.20 12.33 0.48
N GLY A 422 7.68 13.22 1.36
CA GLY A 422 7.89 12.86 2.76
C GLY A 422 8.85 11.67 2.88
N ASP A 423 8.39 10.61 3.56
CA ASP A 423 9.15 9.36 3.77
C ASP A 423 8.81 8.27 2.74
N VAL A 424 8.04 8.59 1.69
CA VAL A 424 7.59 7.64 0.68
C VAL A 424 8.35 7.88 -0.62
N GLU A 425 9.17 6.90 -1.02
CA GLU A 425 9.81 6.86 -2.33
C GLU A 425 8.76 6.59 -3.43
N ILE A 426 8.85 7.38 -4.51
CA ILE A 426 7.97 7.32 -5.67
C ILE A 426 8.59 6.35 -6.67
N GLU A 427 8.25 5.07 -6.51
CA GLU A 427 8.65 4.02 -7.43
C GLU A 427 7.40 3.30 -7.95
N TRP A 428 7.38 2.95 -9.23
CA TRP A 428 6.25 2.22 -9.82
C TRP A 428 6.02 0.87 -9.11
N ALA A 429 7.05 0.25 -8.52
CA ALA A 429 6.92 -0.98 -7.74
C ALA A 429 5.94 -0.83 -6.56
N LEU A 430 5.91 0.34 -5.90
CA LEU A 430 4.95 0.64 -4.83
C LEU A 430 3.52 0.71 -5.39
N GLY A 431 3.34 1.40 -6.51
CA GLY A 431 2.03 1.49 -7.17
C GLY A 431 1.51 0.13 -7.63
N ALA A 432 2.39 -0.71 -8.17
CA ALA A 432 2.07 -2.09 -8.55
C ALA A 432 1.62 -2.88 -7.31
N PHE A 433 2.35 -2.79 -6.19
CA PHE A 433 1.96 -3.41 -4.93
C PHE A 433 0.57 -2.95 -4.44
N ILE A 434 0.29 -1.66 -4.49
CA ILE A 434 -1.00 -1.08 -4.10
C ILE A 434 -2.13 -1.61 -4.99
N VAL A 435 -1.97 -1.54 -6.31
CA VAL A 435 -2.99 -2.03 -7.27
C VAL A 435 -3.26 -3.51 -7.05
N GLN A 436 -2.22 -4.33 -6.92
CA GLN A 436 -2.38 -5.77 -6.70
C GLN A 436 -3.09 -6.08 -5.38
N SER A 437 -2.73 -5.38 -4.29
CA SER A 437 -3.35 -5.57 -2.97
C SER A 437 -4.86 -5.30 -2.95
N ILE A 438 -5.33 -4.46 -3.87
CA ILE A 438 -6.76 -4.14 -4.02
C ILE A 438 -7.44 -5.17 -4.93
N MET A 439 -6.78 -5.58 -6.03
CA MET A 439 -7.37 -6.52 -7.01
C MET A 439 -7.50 -7.96 -6.50
N THR A 440 -6.60 -8.43 -5.63
CA THR A 440 -6.59 -9.83 -5.15
C THR A 440 -7.87 -10.25 -4.41
N LYS A 441 -8.69 -9.33 -3.92
CA LYS A 441 -9.96 -9.66 -3.24
C LYS A 441 -11.13 -9.99 -4.18
N ARG A 442 -11.05 -9.69 -5.49
CA ARG A 442 -12.16 -10.08 -6.39
C ARG A 442 -12.27 -11.60 -6.57
N SER A 443 -11.21 -12.36 -6.24
CA SER A 443 -11.11 -13.79 -6.52
C SER A 443 -11.17 -14.72 -5.30
N GLU A 444 -10.97 -14.25 -4.07
CA GLU A 444 -10.94 -15.11 -2.87
C GLU A 444 -11.87 -14.57 -1.79
N ASN A 445 -12.98 -15.26 -1.55
CA ASN A 445 -13.92 -14.96 -0.47
C ASN A 445 -14.21 -16.24 0.31
N PRO A 446 -13.72 -16.37 1.56
CA PRO A 446 -14.52 -17.08 2.55
C PRO A 446 -14.42 -16.45 3.96
N ASP A 447 -15.17 -15.37 4.21
CA ASP A 447 -15.37 -14.81 5.57
C ASP A 447 -16.32 -15.65 6.46
N TRP A 448 -16.81 -16.80 5.99
CA TRP A 448 -17.81 -17.60 6.71
C TRP A 448 -17.21 -18.53 7.79
N VAL A 449 -15.95 -18.95 7.63
CA VAL A 449 -15.33 -19.94 8.55
C VAL A 449 -15.00 -19.32 9.91
N THR A 450 -14.49 -18.08 9.91
CA THR A 450 -14.19 -17.31 11.13
C THR A 450 -15.45 -16.90 11.89
N ALA A 451 -16.55 -16.64 11.18
CA ALA A 451 -17.87 -16.37 11.78
C ALA A 451 -18.46 -17.61 12.47
N MET A 452 -18.22 -18.81 11.92
CA MET A 452 -18.73 -20.07 12.47
C MET A 452 -18.07 -20.43 13.81
N ILE A 453 -16.74 -20.28 13.92
CA ILE A 453 -15.99 -20.60 15.15
C ILE A 453 -16.37 -19.68 16.32
N HIS A 454 -16.66 -18.40 16.05
CA HIS A 454 -17.08 -17.46 17.09
C HIS A 454 -18.54 -17.67 17.53
N GLY A 455 -19.42 -18.11 16.63
CA GLY A 455 -20.82 -18.43 16.95
C GLY A 455 -20.98 -19.61 17.90
N ASP A 456 -20.21 -20.69 17.68
CA ASP A 456 -20.31 -21.91 18.49
C ASP A 456 -19.86 -21.71 19.95
N LEU A 457 -18.83 -20.90 20.17
CA LEU A 457 -18.35 -20.59 21.52
C LEU A 457 -19.37 -19.75 22.31
N VAL A 458 -20.11 -18.87 21.63
CA VAL A 458 -21.18 -18.05 22.23
C VAL A 458 -22.36 -18.92 22.63
N LEU A 459 -22.77 -19.85 21.77
CA LEU A 459 -23.84 -20.79 22.09
C LEU A 459 -23.48 -21.65 23.32
N LEU A 460 -22.23 -22.10 23.42
CA LEU A 460 -21.75 -22.87 24.58
C LEU A 460 -21.78 -22.07 25.89
N LEU A 461 -21.36 -20.81 25.87
CA LEU A 461 -21.39 -19.94 27.07
C LEU A 461 -22.82 -19.59 27.51
N LEU A 462 -23.72 -19.34 26.56
CA LEU A 462 -25.14 -19.11 26.84
C LEU A 462 -25.80 -20.36 27.44
N VAL A 463 -25.53 -21.55 26.89
CA VAL A 463 -26.04 -22.82 27.42
C VAL A 463 -25.50 -23.08 28.84
N ALA A 464 -24.20 -22.84 29.07
CA ALA A 464 -23.59 -23.01 30.39
C ALA A 464 -24.22 -22.08 31.44
N SER A 465 -24.45 -20.80 31.08
CA SER A 465 -25.11 -19.84 31.98
C SER A 465 -26.56 -20.23 32.28
N ALA A 466 -27.32 -20.70 31.28
CA ALA A 466 -28.69 -21.17 31.46
C ALA A 466 -28.76 -22.39 32.39
N LEU A 467 -27.81 -23.33 32.26
CA LEU A 467 -27.70 -24.49 33.14
C LEU A 467 -27.37 -24.09 34.59
N LEU A 468 -26.48 -23.12 34.80
CA LEU A 468 -26.18 -22.59 36.14
C LEU A 468 -27.40 -21.92 36.78
N VAL A 469 -28.19 -21.18 35.99
CA VAL A 469 -29.44 -20.58 36.46
C VAL A 469 -30.49 -21.65 36.78
N LEU A 470 -30.62 -22.69 35.94
CA LEU A 470 -31.56 -23.78 36.14
C LEU A 470 -31.22 -24.60 37.39
N THR A 471 -29.93 -24.90 37.60
CA THR A 471 -29.44 -25.61 38.79
C THR A 471 -29.66 -24.78 40.06
N ALA A 472 -29.36 -23.48 40.03
CA ALA A 472 -29.67 -22.58 41.14
C ALA A 472 -31.20 -22.50 41.42
N TRP A 473 -32.03 -22.50 40.38
CA TRP A 473 -33.50 -22.54 40.50
C TRP A 473 -33.99 -23.84 41.13
N LEU A 474 -33.47 -24.98 40.69
CA LEU A 474 -33.82 -26.30 41.21
C LEU A 474 -33.41 -26.43 42.68
N VAL A 475 -32.19 -26.01 43.05
CA VAL A 475 -31.70 -25.99 44.44
C VAL A 475 -32.55 -25.06 45.32
N SER A 476 -32.96 -23.90 44.80
CA SER A 476 -33.86 -22.96 45.48
C SER A 476 -35.26 -23.55 45.72
N LYS A 477 -35.79 -24.33 44.76
CA LYS A 477 -37.05 -25.06 44.93
C LYS A 477 -36.92 -26.22 45.92
N TRP A 478 -35.79 -26.91 45.93
CA TRP A 478 -35.54 -28.06 46.80
C TRP A 478 -35.37 -27.65 48.27
N ARG A 479 -34.85 -26.44 48.53
CA ARG A 479 -34.75 -25.85 49.88
C ARG A 479 -36.05 -25.27 50.44
N ARG A 480 -37.21 -25.40 49.79
CA ARG A 480 -38.51 -25.02 50.38
C ARG A 480 -39.19 -26.25 51.00
N PRO A 481 -39.20 -26.42 52.34
CA PRO A 481 -40.02 -27.44 52.96
C PRO A 481 -41.50 -27.09 52.76
N ARG A 482 -42.29 -28.03 52.21
CA ARG A 482 -43.76 -27.94 52.20
C ARG A 482 -44.27 -28.19 53.62
N MET A 483 -44.44 -27.13 54.41
CA MET A 483 -45.29 -27.19 55.60
C MET A 483 -46.74 -27.32 55.12
N LYS A 484 -47.33 -28.53 55.23
CA LYS A 484 -48.78 -28.71 55.12
C LYS A 484 -49.40 -28.22 56.43
N THR A 485 -50.11 -27.10 56.38
CA THR A 485 -50.99 -26.66 57.46
C THR A 485 -52.21 -27.59 57.46
N ILE A 486 -52.34 -28.44 58.49
CA ILE A 486 -53.57 -29.20 58.76
C ILE A 486 -54.51 -28.26 59.51
N TYR A 487 -55.66 -27.94 58.92
CA TYR A 487 -56.80 -27.35 59.62
C TYR A 487 -57.56 -28.50 60.29
N ASP A 488 -57.70 -28.45 61.61
CA ASP A 488 -58.61 -29.31 62.39
C ASP A 488 -59.87 -28.50 62.68
N LEU A 489 -60.97 -28.85 62.03
CA LEU A 489 -62.28 -28.24 62.17
C LEU A 489 -63.24 -29.31 62.70
N GLU A 490 -63.87 -28.97 63.83
CA GLU A 490 -65.14 -29.51 64.34
C GLU A 490 -65.15 -30.93 64.90
N LYS A 491 -65.08 -31.01 66.25
CA LYS A 491 -65.84 -32.01 67.01
C LYS A 491 -67.27 -31.52 67.19
N GLY A 492 -68.22 -32.18 66.53
CA GLY A 492 -69.66 -31.94 66.68
C GLY A 492 -70.49 -33.18 66.33
N PHE A 493 -70.91 -33.90 67.38
CA PHE A 493 -72.12 -34.72 67.52
C PHE A 493 -72.45 -35.94 66.63
N CYS A 494 -73.04 -36.92 67.32
CA CYS A 494 -73.50 -38.26 66.93
C CYS A 494 -74.69 -38.29 65.95
N LEU A 495 -74.81 -39.38 65.16
CA LEU A 495 -75.94 -40.35 65.20
C LEU A 495 -75.88 -41.39 64.04
N HIS A 496 -76.02 -42.67 64.44
CA HIS A 496 -76.69 -43.79 63.76
C HIS A 496 -76.31 -44.26 62.33
N GLY A 497 -76.08 -45.58 62.20
CA GLY A 497 -76.39 -46.31 60.97
C GLY A 497 -75.42 -47.41 60.52
N SER A 498 -75.45 -48.57 61.18
CA SER A 498 -75.45 -49.93 60.58
C SER A 498 -74.82 -50.12 59.18
N LEU A 499 -73.72 -50.88 59.08
CA LEU A 499 -73.61 -52.13 58.26
C LEU A 499 -72.17 -52.70 58.29
N THR A 500 -72.04 -53.86 58.96
CA THR A 500 -71.23 -55.06 58.62
C THR A 500 -69.76 -54.95 58.15
N ASN A 501 -68.88 -55.46 59.02
CA ASN A 501 -67.59 -56.18 58.85
C ASN A 501 -67.53 -57.15 57.62
N PRO A 502 -66.40 -57.82 57.24
CA PRO A 502 -65.02 -57.77 57.79
C PRO A 502 -63.83 -57.90 56.77
N ASN A 503 -62.61 -57.72 57.34
CA ASN A 503 -61.34 -58.43 57.08
C ASN A 503 -60.44 -58.19 55.84
N CYS A 504 -59.18 -57.83 56.15
CA CYS A 504 -57.87 -58.46 55.82
C CYS A 504 -56.81 -57.34 55.74
N GLY A 505 -55.69 -57.25 56.48
CA GLY A 505 -54.71 -58.21 57.02
C GLY A 505 -53.33 -57.54 56.81
N VAL A 506 -52.69 -56.97 57.85
CA VAL A 506 -51.38 -57.35 58.45
C VAL A 506 -50.33 -57.78 57.40
N HIS A 507 -49.26 -57.03 57.17
CA HIS A 507 -48.09 -56.85 58.05
C HIS A 507 -47.42 -55.47 57.93
#